data_AF-A0A077LGV0-F1
#
_entry.id   AF-A0A077LGV0-F1
#
_cell.length_a   1.000
_cell.length_b   1.000
_cell.length_c   1.000
_cell.angle_alpha   90.00
_cell.angle_beta   90.00
_cell.angle_gamma   90.00
#
_symmetry.space_group_name_H-M   'P 1'
#
loop_
_entity.id
_entity.type
_entity.pdbx_description
1 polymer ?
#
loop_
_entity_poly.entity_id
_entity_poly.type
_entity_poly.pdbx_seq_one_letter_code
_entity_poly.pdbx_strand_id
1 'polypeptide(L)'
;MDFVLRTGAYKVALRHKAVPIVGDAWGKFRRELKLFEAFELQTRLLGWDEKWVFLEHRFVSRGRVVGVVIIRGLFRSARGLVAPAELVSALGLAEQSAAIPQWLAAWSSSCDQMSQDLRDEAL
;
A
#
# COMPACT_ATOMS: atom_id res chain seq x y z
N MET A 1 -9.14 6.28 0.44
CA MET A 1 -8.81 7.62 1.00
C MET A 1 -8.94 7.67 2.53
N ASP A 2 -9.78 6.86 3.17
CA ASP A 2 -9.97 6.86 4.64
C ASP A 2 -8.67 6.68 5.44
N PHE A 3 -7.83 5.69 5.07
CA PHE A 3 -6.57 5.42 5.76
C PHE A 3 -5.61 6.61 5.76
N VAL A 4 -5.46 7.30 4.61
CA VAL A 4 -4.54 8.43 4.46
C VAL A 4 -4.98 9.60 5.33
N LEU A 5 -6.29 9.83 5.44
CA LEU A 5 -6.88 10.88 6.26
C LEU A 5 -6.79 10.57 7.77
N ARG A 6 -7.04 9.32 8.17
CA ARG A 6 -7.09 8.90 9.58
C ARG A 6 -5.74 8.68 10.23
N THR A 7 -4.71 8.31 9.45
CA THR A 7 -3.34 8.12 9.97
C THR A 7 -2.52 9.40 10.00
N GLY A 8 -3.06 10.52 9.49
CA GLY A 8 -2.30 11.75 9.31
C GLY A 8 -1.35 11.74 8.10
N ALA A 9 -1.25 10.62 7.36
CA ALA A 9 -0.50 10.51 6.10
C ALA A 9 -0.88 11.60 5.09
N TYR A 10 -2.14 12.06 5.13
CA TYR A 10 -2.65 13.18 4.36
C TYR A 10 -1.96 14.51 4.67
N LYS A 11 -1.62 14.79 5.94
CA LYS A 11 -0.98 16.06 6.34
C LYS A 11 0.45 16.15 5.79
N VAL A 12 1.17 15.04 5.77
CA VAL A 12 2.51 14.96 5.19
C VAL A 12 2.45 15.03 3.67
N ALA A 13 1.52 14.28 3.06
CA ALA A 13 1.21 14.39 1.64
C ALA A 13 0.92 15.84 1.24
N LEU A 14 0.11 16.58 2.01
CA LEU A 14 -0.15 18.00 1.77
C LEU A 14 1.10 18.89 1.92
N ARG A 15 1.86 18.71 3.00
CA ARG A 15 3.06 19.51 3.29
C ARG A 15 4.13 19.36 2.20
N HIS A 16 4.28 18.15 1.66
CA HIS A 16 5.23 17.87 0.58
C HIS A 16 4.62 18.00 -0.82
N LYS A 17 3.35 18.42 -0.94
CA LYS A 17 2.57 18.40 -2.20
C LYS A 17 2.70 17.05 -2.92
N ALA A 18 2.76 15.98 -2.14
CA ALA A 18 2.91 14.62 -2.61
C ALA A 18 1.54 13.94 -2.67
N VAL A 19 1.30 13.17 -3.72
CA VAL A 19 0.08 12.38 -3.88
C VAL A 19 0.42 10.88 -3.77
N PRO A 20 -0.43 10.08 -3.10
CA PRO A 20 -0.25 8.63 -3.08
C PRO A 20 -0.59 8.04 -4.45
N ILE A 21 0.31 7.20 -4.97
CA ILE A 21 0.13 6.46 -6.20
C ILE A 21 0.16 4.97 -5.86
N VAL A 22 -0.83 4.23 -6.34
CA VAL A 22 -0.82 2.77 -6.29
C VAL A 22 -0.03 2.26 -7.49
N GLY A 23 0.99 1.45 -7.23
CA GLY A 23 1.72 0.74 -8.29
C GLY A 23 1.02 -0.56 -8.64
N ASP A 24 0.80 -1.39 -7.62
CA ASP A 24 0.22 -2.72 -7.79
C ASP A 24 -0.71 -3.06 -6.62
N ALA A 25 -1.71 -3.89 -6.92
CA ALA A 25 -2.59 -4.48 -5.93
C ALA A 25 -2.84 -5.95 -6.23
N TRP A 26 -2.85 -6.79 -5.18
CA TRP A 26 -3.16 -8.21 -5.27
C TRP A 26 -4.19 -8.60 -4.22
N GLY A 27 -5.22 -9.34 -4.64
CA GLY A 27 -6.34 -9.75 -3.81
C GLY A 27 -6.40 -11.25 -3.56
N LYS A 28 -6.75 -11.63 -2.33
CA LYS A 28 -7.16 -12.99 -1.95
C LYS A 28 -8.55 -12.95 -1.33
N PHE A 29 -9.51 -13.58 -1.99
CA PHE A 29 -10.88 -13.71 -1.51
C PHE A 29 -11.09 -15.11 -0.95
N ARG A 30 -11.60 -15.20 0.28
CA ARG A 30 -11.84 -16.45 1.00
C ARG A 30 -13.32 -16.81 1.06
N ARG A 31 -14.20 -15.80 0.99
CA ARG A 31 -15.65 -15.94 1.07
C ARG A 31 -16.32 -14.84 0.25
N GLU A 32 -17.50 -15.13 -0.26
CA GLU A 32 -18.36 -14.11 -0.87
C GLU A 32 -18.85 -13.10 0.17
N LEU A 33 -19.13 -11.89 -0.30
CA LEU A 33 -19.93 -10.89 0.39
C LEU A 33 -21.25 -10.77 -0.37
N LYS A 34 -22.38 -10.86 0.33
CA LYS A 34 -23.69 -10.68 -0.31
C LYS A 34 -23.92 -9.21 -0.65
N LEU A 35 -24.79 -8.97 -1.61
CA LEU A 35 -25.24 -7.61 -1.92
C LEU A 35 -25.83 -6.96 -0.65
N PHE A 36 -25.43 -5.73 -0.37
CA PHE A 36 -25.78 -4.96 0.83
C PHE A 36 -25.32 -5.56 2.16
N GLU A 37 -24.44 -6.57 2.15
CA GLU A 37 -23.82 -7.07 3.37
C GLU A 37 -22.81 -6.04 3.91
N ALA A 38 -23.05 -5.56 5.13
CA ALA A 38 -22.11 -4.69 5.82
C ALA A 38 -20.84 -5.46 6.20
N PHE A 39 -19.68 -4.82 6.00
CA PHE A 39 -18.38 -5.33 6.40
C PHE A 39 -17.53 -4.20 6.97
N GLU A 40 -16.52 -4.57 7.76
CA GLU A 40 -15.49 -3.67 8.24
C GLU A 40 -14.26 -3.74 7.33
N LEU A 41 -13.74 -2.58 6.94
CA LEU A 41 -12.46 -2.47 6.26
C LEU A 41 -11.37 -2.13 7.27
N GLN A 42 -10.48 -3.07 7.54
CA GLN A 42 -9.31 -2.85 8.39
C GLN A 42 -8.10 -2.59 7.51
N THR A 43 -7.46 -1.43 7.69
CA THR A 43 -6.24 -1.08 6.95
C THR A 43 -5.03 -1.08 7.88
N ARG A 44 -3.94 -1.70 7.43
CA ARG A 44 -2.67 -1.75 8.15
C ARG A 44 -1.49 -1.45 7.23
N LEU A 45 -0.51 -0.71 7.74
CA LEU A 45 0.83 -0.64 7.16
C LEU A 45 1.61 -1.91 7.48
N LEU A 46 2.03 -2.65 6.46
CA LEU A 46 2.83 -3.86 6.60
C LEU A 46 4.32 -3.54 6.73
N GLY A 47 4.77 -2.48 6.06
CA GLY A 47 6.16 -2.04 6.02
C GLY A 47 6.40 -1.18 4.78
N TRP A 48 7.67 -0.88 4.53
CA TRP A 48 8.16 -0.15 3.38
C TRP A 48 9.61 -0.54 3.10
N ASP A 49 10.00 -0.46 1.84
CA ASP A 49 11.39 -0.57 1.39
C ASP A 49 11.89 0.81 0.91
N GLU A 50 12.96 0.87 0.11
CA GLU A 50 13.51 2.13 -0.42
C GLU A 50 12.55 2.86 -1.36
N LYS A 51 11.62 2.14 -2.00
CA LYS A 51 10.76 2.65 -3.08
C LYS A 51 9.27 2.58 -2.75
N TRP A 52 8.84 1.51 -2.11
CA TRP A 52 7.45 1.11 -1.93
C TRP A 52 7.02 1.10 -0.48
N VAL A 53 5.77 1.51 -0.24
CA VAL A 53 5.01 1.33 0.99
C VAL A 53 4.02 0.19 0.76
N PHE A 54 3.95 -0.76 1.69
CA PHE A 54 3.07 -1.92 1.61
C PHE A 54 1.90 -1.80 2.59
N LEU A 55 0.67 -1.83 2.08
CA LEU A 55 -0.57 -1.79 2.87
C LEU A 55 -1.35 -3.09 2.73
N GLU A 56 -2.01 -3.49 3.82
CA GLU A 56 -3.01 -4.55 3.85
C GLU A 56 -4.40 -3.93 4.05
N HIS A 57 -5.36 -4.37 3.26
CA HIS A 57 -6.78 -4.11 3.43
C HIS A 57 -7.48 -5.44 3.71
N ARG A 58 -7.98 -5.60 4.93
CA ARG A 58 -8.77 -6.76 5.34
C ARG A 58 -10.24 -6.41 5.32
N PHE A 59 -11.01 -7.22 4.61
CA PHE A 59 -12.46 -7.19 4.62
C PHE A 59 -12.92 -8.17 5.69
N VAL A 60 -13.56 -7.65 6.74
CA VAL A 60 -14.03 -8.44 7.88
C VAL A 60 -15.55 -8.39 7.91
N SER A 61 -16.20 -9.54 7.75
CA SER A 61 -17.64 -9.69 7.94
C SER A 61 -17.90 -10.68 9.06
N ARG A 62 -18.80 -10.33 9.99
CA ARG A 62 -19.22 -11.18 11.13
C ARG A 62 -18.02 -11.77 11.89
N GLY A 63 -17.02 -10.93 12.17
CA GLY A 63 -15.80 -11.31 12.90
C GLY A 63 -14.83 -12.20 12.14
N ARG A 64 -14.99 -12.39 10.82
CA ARG A 64 -14.12 -13.25 9.99
C ARG A 64 -13.55 -12.47 8.82
N VAL A 65 -12.26 -12.68 8.53
CA VAL A 65 -11.63 -12.16 7.31
C VAL A 65 -12.18 -12.90 6.10
N VAL A 66 -12.94 -12.19 5.26
CA VAL A 66 -13.55 -12.70 4.02
C VAL A 66 -12.70 -12.42 2.79
N GLY A 67 -11.84 -11.40 2.85
CA GLY A 67 -10.92 -11.06 1.79
C GLY A 67 -9.76 -10.22 2.30
N VAL A 68 -8.66 -10.24 1.55
CA VAL A 68 -7.48 -9.41 1.79
C VAL A 68 -7.04 -8.81 0.47
N VAL A 69 -6.70 -7.53 0.47
CA VAL A 69 -6.01 -6.87 -0.64
C VAL A 69 -4.69 -6.32 -0.11
N ILE A 70 -3.61 -6.70 -0.78
CA ILE A 70 -2.26 -6.17 -0.57
C ILE A 70 -2.03 -5.10 -1.62
N ILE A 71 -1.47 -3.97 -1.20
CA ILE A 71 -1.20 -2.82 -2.05
C ILE A 71 0.25 -2.43 -1.86
N ARG A 72 0.99 -2.24 -2.95
CA ARG A 72 2.26 -1.50 -2.90
C ARG A 72 2.07 -0.17 -3.61
N GLY A 73 2.44 0.90 -2.91
CA GLY A 73 2.26 2.26 -3.38
C GLY A 73 3.46 3.12 -3.03
N LEU A 74 3.52 4.30 -3.63
CA LEU A 74 4.57 5.28 -3.40
C LEU A 74 3.95 6.68 -3.36
N PHE A 75 4.74 7.67 -2.96
CA PHE A 75 4.32 9.07 -2.98
C PHE A 75 5.09 9.83 -4.05
N ARG A 76 4.38 10.64 -4.83
CA ARG A 76 4.96 11.48 -5.88
C ARG A 76 4.66 12.94 -5.60
N SER A 77 5.69 13.77 -5.53
CA SER A 77 5.59 15.23 -5.47
C SER A 77 5.88 15.86 -6.83
N ALA A 78 5.70 17.18 -6.93
CA ALA A 78 6.14 17.95 -8.10
C ALA A 78 7.65 17.87 -8.37
N ARG A 79 8.46 17.54 -7.35
CA ARG A 79 9.92 17.41 -7.45
C ARG A 79 10.40 15.99 -7.78
N GLY A 80 9.48 15.02 -7.87
CA GLY A 80 9.80 13.61 -8.11
C GLY A 80 9.21 12.68 -7.07
N LEU A 81 9.71 11.44 -7.05
CA LEU A 81 9.33 10.44 -6.06
C LEU A 81 9.81 10.85 -4.67
N VAL A 82 8.98 10.58 -3.66
CA VAL A 82 9.30 10.82 -2.24
C VAL A 82 9.58 9.47 -1.61
N ALA A 83 10.77 9.32 -1.01
CA ALA A 83 11.16 8.09 -0.36
C ALA A 83 10.21 7.77 0.81
N PRO A 84 9.80 6.49 0.99
CA PRO A 84 8.92 6.10 2.10
C PRO A 84 9.43 6.54 3.47
N ALA A 85 10.74 6.42 3.72
CA ALA A 85 11.36 6.81 4.99
C ALA A 85 11.15 8.30 5.33
N GLU A 86 11.25 9.20 4.34
CA GLU A 86 10.99 10.64 4.55
C GLU A 86 9.55 10.89 4.97
N LEU A 87 8.61 10.18 4.33
CA LEU A 87 7.18 10.31 4.64
C LEU A 87 6.87 9.79 6.06
N VAL A 88 7.42 8.64 6.43
CA VAL A 88 7.21 8.00 7.73
C VAL A 88 7.79 8.83 8.86
N SER A 89 9.00 9.39 8.68
CA SER A 89 9.61 10.31 9.65
C SER A 89 8.74 11.55 9.86
N ALA A 90 8.21 12.14 8.78
CA ALA A 90 7.28 13.27 8.88
C ALA A 90 5.94 12.92 9.54
N LEU A 91 5.57 11.62 9.62
CA LEU A 91 4.39 11.12 10.34
C LEU A 91 4.65 10.82 11.81
N GLY A 92 5.90 10.97 12.28
CA GLY A 92 6.29 10.57 13.64
C GLY A 92 6.18 9.07 13.88
N LEU A 93 6.22 8.28 12.80
CA LEU A 93 6.26 6.82 12.86
C LEU A 93 7.71 6.34 13.03
N ALA A 94 7.89 5.09 13.45
CA ALA A 94 9.22 4.51 13.65
C ALA A 94 10.08 4.65 12.39
N GLU A 95 11.34 5.07 12.55
CA GLU A 95 12.27 5.29 11.43
C GLU A 95 12.59 4.01 10.66
N GLN A 96 12.45 2.85 11.32
CA GLN A 96 12.74 1.55 10.75
C GLN A 96 11.46 0.80 10.42
N SER A 97 11.43 0.23 9.21
CA SER A 97 10.30 -0.57 8.79
C SER A 97 10.20 -1.88 9.57
N ALA A 98 8.99 -2.37 9.73
CA ALA A 98 8.80 -3.75 10.17
C ALA A 98 9.39 -4.70 9.12
N ALA A 99 9.95 -5.83 9.57
CA ALA A 99 10.50 -6.84 8.67
C ALA A 99 9.42 -7.31 7.69
N ILE A 100 9.66 -7.04 6.40
CA ILE A 100 8.75 -7.44 5.32
C ILE A 100 8.80 -8.96 5.19
N PRO A 101 7.65 -9.67 5.26
CA PRO A 101 7.61 -11.11 5.05
C PRO A 101 8.15 -11.51 3.67
N GLN A 102 8.85 -12.65 3.60
CA GLN A 102 9.47 -13.13 2.35
C GLN A 102 8.51 -13.20 1.16
N TRP A 103 7.28 -13.66 1.37
CA TRP A 103 6.27 -13.75 0.30
C TRP A 103 5.90 -12.38 -0.28
N LEU A 104 5.93 -11.33 0.56
CA LEU A 104 5.57 -9.97 0.15
C LEU A 104 6.71 -9.34 -0.65
N ALA A 105 7.95 -9.57 -0.22
CA ALA A 105 9.15 -9.18 -0.97
C ALA A 105 9.22 -9.88 -2.33
N ALA A 106 8.95 -11.19 -2.37
CA ALA A 106 8.91 -11.95 -3.62
C ALA A 106 7.83 -11.42 -4.59
N TRP A 107 6.62 -11.15 -4.09
CA TRP A 107 5.56 -10.55 -4.90
C TRP A 107 5.98 -9.17 -5.45
N SER A 108 6.58 -8.31 -4.61
CA SER A 108 7.08 -7.01 -5.05
C SER A 108 8.11 -7.16 -6.18
N SER A 109 9.07 -8.08 -6.02
CA SER A 109 10.07 -8.36 -7.05
C SER A 109 9.44 -8.81 -8.37
N SER A 110 8.40 -9.65 -8.33
CA SER A 110 7.67 -10.07 -9.53
C SER A 110 6.98 -8.91 -10.23
N CYS A 111 6.38 -7.99 -9.48
CA CYS A 111 5.76 -6.80 -10.05
C CYS A 111 6.80 -5.81 -10.63
N ASP A 112 8.00 -5.68 -10.04
CA ASP A 112 9.08 -4.90 -10.64
C ASP A 112 9.60 -5.53 -11.94
N GLN A 113 9.71 -6.86 -12.01
CA GLN A 113 10.05 -7.57 -13.26
C GLN A 113 8.98 -7.32 -14.33
N MET A 114 7.70 -7.52 -14.01
CA MET A 114 6.60 -7.26 -14.94
C MET A 114 6.60 -5.81 -15.45
N SER A 115 6.95 -4.83 -14.60
CA SER A 115 7.06 -3.44 -15.04
C SER A 115 8.25 -3.19 -15.97
N GLN A 116 9.31 -3.99 -15.92
CA GLN A 116 10.43 -3.91 -16.88
C GLN A 116 10.01 -4.52 -18.20
N ASP A 117 9.43 -5.72 -18.17
CA ASP A 117 8.93 -6.42 -19.36
C ASP A 117 7.95 -5.52 -20.15
N LEU A 118 7.01 -4.85 -19.48
CA LEU A 118 6.07 -3.90 -20.10
C LEU A 118 6.72 -2.64 -20.70
N ARG A 119 7.94 -2.26 -20.27
CA ARG A 119 8.67 -1.13 -20.88
C ARG A 119 9.46 -1.57 -22.10
N ASP A 120 9.90 -2.82 -22.10
CA ASP A 120 10.68 -3.43 -23.17
C ASP A 120 9.77 -3.91 -24.32
N GLU A 121 8.47 -4.09 -24.06
CA GLU A 121 7.44 -4.22 -25.09
C GLU A 121 7.39 -2.94 -25.96
N ALA A 122 8.12 -2.95 -27.06
CA ALA A 122 8.03 -1.93 -28.10
C ALA A 122 6.61 -1.96 -28.73
N LEU A 123 5.96 -0.79 -28.78
CA LEU A 123 4.76 -0.54 -29.59
C LEU A 123 5.14 -0.19 -31.03
#